data_AF-A0A2J6HX48-F1
#
_entry.id   AF-A0A2J6HX48-F1
#
_cell.length_a   1.000
_cell.length_b   1.000
_cell.length_c   1.000
_cell.angle_alpha   90.00
_cell.angle_beta   90.00
_cell.angle_gamma   90.00
#
_symmetry.space_group_name_H-M   'P 1'
#
loop_
_entity.id
_entity.type
_entity.pdbx_description
1 polymer ?
#
loop_
_entity_poly.entity_id
_entity_poly.type
_entity_poly.pdbx_seq_one_letter_code
_entity_poly.pdbx_strand_id
1 'polypeptide(L)'
;MVINKTINRILNTKLKFFPMKKIFVTAVLLLSISVTFAQKVEVQNASNYLRNEQLGKAIEAADKAIVHEDTKQYYKAWFYKGAICLEINNMYKWANSCELGMSQAEVEAKMATFGNQFQPVKPESDRKHKFDDGSKGRKVTYKYDVNFIFSADDKLVEVTEPTDGKFADRDFISEAEEALMNSIKFNEEDEDLRQKALGNMGVIYDNVFNDAVAQYNAKAYLKAAAAFEKAYDILDKLGTVDSSSLNNANLAYKLAVQEKFDAEQYEEALEVANIAKEKFPEDIDLIITEANIYLKLEDNENTVKTLEYLMTIDDKNPSIFFAAGASYDVLGNNEKAMEAYKKAIELDPDYFDPNYNLGALYVNKAAEIQEKMNALPLDAVDEYNAKKTEMEDFLKQALPYLEKADEIQPDDQYTLNSLKEIYSRLKMYDKVKEINARLER
;
A
#
# COMPACT_ATOMS: atom_id res chain seq x y z
N MET A 1 -8.27 40.30 96.96
CA MET A 1 -9.65 40.03 97.41
C MET A 1 -10.04 38.69 96.80
N VAL A 2 -10.01 37.61 97.56
CA VAL A 2 -11.23 37.05 98.16
C VAL A 2 -12.35 36.94 97.11
N ILE A 3 -12.61 35.71 96.66
CA ILE A 3 -13.91 35.19 96.21
C ILE A 3 -14.64 36.07 95.18
N ASN A 4 -14.23 35.99 93.91
CA ASN A 4 -15.14 36.15 92.77
C ASN A 4 -14.47 35.75 91.45
N LYS A 5 -14.27 34.45 91.24
CA LYS A 5 -13.83 33.92 89.93
C LYS A 5 -14.61 32.66 89.57
N THR A 6 -15.92 32.79 89.61
CA THR A 6 -16.91 31.74 89.30
C THR A 6 -17.14 31.61 87.78
N ILE A 7 -16.06 31.54 86.97
CA ILE A 7 -16.15 31.34 85.50
C ILE A 7 -15.14 30.31 84.94
N ASN A 8 -14.14 29.82 85.68
CA ASN A 8 -13.19 28.83 85.13
C ASN A 8 -12.84 27.69 86.11
N ARG A 9 -13.21 26.46 85.74
CA ARG A 9 -13.07 25.12 86.38
C ARG A 9 -14.43 24.62 86.87
N ILE A 10 -15.06 23.67 86.18
CA ILE A 10 -14.81 22.22 86.20
C ILE A 10 -15.20 21.70 84.80
N LEU A 11 -14.28 21.64 83.85
CA LEU A 11 -13.56 20.41 83.44
C LEU A 11 -14.10 19.10 84.04
N ASN A 12 -14.56 18.24 83.13
CA ASN A 12 -14.79 16.81 83.27
C ASN A 12 -16.02 16.35 84.06
N THR A 13 -17.16 16.25 83.37
CA THR A 13 -17.88 14.96 83.38
C THR A 13 -18.73 14.76 82.13
N LYS A 14 -18.51 13.58 81.54
CA LYS A 14 -19.10 12.98 80.34
C LYS A 14 -20.64 12.99 80.33
N LEU A 15 -21.22 13.43 79.22
CA LEU A 15 -22.34 12.74 78.56
C LEU A 15 -22.31 13.08 77.06
N LYS A 16 -21.98 12.06 76.26
CA LYS A 16 -21.78 12.11 74.81
C LYS A 16 -23.12 12.33 74.11
N PHE A 17 -23.38 13.56 73.66
CA PHE A 17 -24.18 13.75 72.46
C PHE A 17 -23.27 13.54 71.24
N PHE A 18 -23.52 12.48 70.47
CA PHE A 18 -22.86 12.27 69.18
C PHE A 18 -23.31 13.36 68.19
N PRO A 19 -22.40 14.18 67.62
CA PRO A 19 -22.78 15.09 66.57
C PRO A 19 -22.80 14.33 65.23
N MET A 20 -23.97 14.27 64.61
CA MET A 20 -24.26 13.69 63.28
C MET A 20 -23.45 14.28 62.09
N LYS A 21 -22.41 15.09 62.33
CA LYS A 21 -21.61 15.74 61.27
C LYS A 21 -20.36 14.97 60.81
N LYS A 22 -19.96 13.88 61.49
CA LYS A 22 -18.80 13.07 61.07
C LYS A 22 -19.16 11.82 60.26
N ILE A 23 -20.43 11.43 60.18
CA ILE A 23 -20.86 10.24 59.45
C ILE A 23 -21.05 10.53 57.96
N PHE A 24 -21.37 11.77 57.58
CA PHE A 24 -21.64 12.12 56.18
C PHE A 24 -20.36 12.17 55.31
N VAL A 25 -19.21 12.57 55.87
CA VAL A 25 -17.96 12.66 55.09
C VAL A 25 -17.29 11.30 54.89
N THR A 26 -17.37 10.39 55.86
CA THR A 26 -16.86 9.01 55.71
C THR A 26 -17.80 8.16 54.87
N ALA A 27 -19.12 8.37 54.93
CA ALA A 27 -20.06 7.71 54.05
C ALA A 27 -19.90 8.19 52.60
N VAL A 28 -19.68 9.48 52.33
CA VAL A 28 -19.45 9.99 50.96
C VAL A 28 -18.08 9.58 50.41
N LEU A 29 -17.03 9.47 51.24
CA LEU A 29 -15.73 8.92 50.82
C LEU A 29 -15.77 7.40 50.63
N LEU A 30 -16.48 6.65 51.48
CA LEU A 30 -16.69 5.21 51.28
C LEU A 30 -17.66 4.94 50.13
N LEU A 31 -18.66 5.81 49.91
CA LEU A 31 -19.55 5.77 48.75
C LEU A 31 -18.77 6.11 47.49
N SER A 32 -17.92 7.14 47.46
CA SER A 32 -17.11 7.46 46.27
C SER A 32 -16.03 6.41 46.00
N ILE A 33 -15.44 5.80 47.04
CA ILE A 33 -14.55 4.64 46.90
C ILE A 33 -15.33 3.39 46.46
N SER A 34 -16.55 3.16 46.96
CA SER A 34 -17.37 2.00 46.54
C SER A 34 -17.98 2.17 45.14
N VAL A 35 -18.30 3.40 44.73
CA VAL A 35 -18.82 3.75 43.40
C VAL A 35 -17.71 3.64 42.36
N THR A 36 -16.47 4.04 42.69
CA THR A 36 -15.30 3.82 41.81
C THR A 36 -14.96 2.33 41.62
N PHE A 37 -15.33 1.45 42.56
CA PHE A 37 -15.20 -0.01 42.41
C PHE A 37 -16.38 -0.66 41.66
N ALA A 38 -17.61 -0.14 41.78
CA ALA A 38 -18.81 -0.74 41.18
C ALA A 38 -18.97 -0.47 39.67
N GLN A 39 -18.36 0.59 39.12
CA GLN A 39 -18.52 0.98 37.71
C GLN A 39 -17.68 0.15 36.70
N LYS A 40 -16.77 -0.70 37.20
CA LYS A 40 -15.82 -1.48 36.39
C LYS A 40 -16.19 -2.97 36.24
N VAL A 41 -17.44 -3.33 36.54
CA VAL A 41 -17.89 -4.74 36.52
C VAL A 41 -17.62 -5.39 35.18
N GLU A 42 -17.96 -4.74 34.06
CA GLU A 42 -17.74 -5.34 32.73
C GLU A 42 -16.25 -5.41 32.36
N VAL A 43 -15.42 -4.49 32.86
CA VAL A 43 -13.96 -4.56 32.70
C VAL A 43 -13.39 -5.76 33.46
N GLN A 44 -13.88 -5.98 34.69
CA GLN A 44 -13.49 -7.14 35.50
C GLN A 44 -13.99 -8.45 34.88
N ASN A 45 -15.21 -8.46 34.33
CA ASN A 45 -15.77 -9.59 33.61
C ASN A 45 -14.92 -9.92 32.39
N ALA A 46 -14.59 -8.94 31.55
CA ALA A 46 -13.73 -9.12 30.37
C ALA A 46 -12.39 -9.75 30.78
N SER A 47 -11.74 -9.22 31.82
CA SER A 47 -10.49 -9.77 32.36
C SER A 47 -10.64 -11.21 32.88
N ASN A 48 -11.69 -11.48 33.65
CA ASN A 48 -11.94 -12.80 34.24
C ASN A 48 -12.27 -13.84 33.16
N TYR A 49 -13.11 -13.48 32.18
CA TYR A 49 -13.45 -14.37 31.07
C TYR A 49 -12.26 -14.63 30.17
N LEU A 50 -11.43 -13.63 29.87
CA LEU A 50 -10.16 -13.83 29.17
C LEU A 50 -9.25 -14.81 29.91
N ARG A 51 -9.06 -14.62 31.22
CA ARG A 51 -8.24 -15.51 32.06
C ARG A 51 -8.77 -16.94 32.10
N ASN A 52 -10.08 -17.11 32.01
CA ASN A 52 -10.76 -18.39 31.99
C ASN A 52 -10.98 -18.92 30.55
N GLU A 53 -10.35 -18.31 29.54
CA GLU A 53 -10.38 -18.74 28.13
C GLU A 53 -11.79 -18.72 27.50
N GLN A 54 -12.74 -17.99 28.11
CA GLN A 54 -14.12 -17.84 27.64
C GLN A 54 -14.24 -16.66 26.67
N LEU A 55 -13.58 -16.74 25.51
CA LEU A 55 -13.42 -15.61 24.59
C LEU A 55 -14.75 -14.98 24.13
N GLY A 56 -15.78 -15.79 23.86
CA GLY A 56 -17.10 -15.28 23.47
C GLY A 56 -17.78 -14.42 24.55
N LYS A 57 -17.63 -14.76 25.83
CA LYS A 57 -18.11 -13.93 26.94
C LYS A 57 -17.21 -12.73 27.20
N ALA A 58 -15.90 -12.93 27.01
CA ALA A 58 -14.90 -11.89 27.21
C ALA A 58 -15.14 -10.72 26.25
N ILE A 59 -15.36 -11.00 24.95
CA ILE A 59 -15.58 -9.96 23.94
C ILE A 59 -16.88 -9.21 24.17
N GLU A 60 -17.96 -9.89 24.57
CA GLU A 60 -19.23 -9.23 24.92
C GLU A 60 -19.10 -8.29 26.12
N ALA A 61 -18.35 -8.70 27.15
CA ALA A 61 -18.08 -7.86 28.31
C ALA A 61 -17.19 -6.67 27.93
N ALA A 62 -16.16 -6.90 27.09
CA ALA A 62 -15.26 -5.85 26.62
C ALA A 62 -15.99 -4.81 25.75
N ASP A 63 -16.85 -5.25 24.83
CA ASP A 63 -17.64 -4.39 23.95
C ASP A 63 -18.57 -3.47 24.77
N LYS A 64 -19.20 -4.00 25.83
CA LYS A 64 -19.98 -3.18 26.78
C LYS A 64 -19.11 -2.20 27.57
N ALA A 65 -17.92 -2.63 27.98
CA ALA A 65 -17.03 -1.83 28.82
C ALA A 65 -16.50 -0.59 28.08
N ILE A 66 -16.17 -0.69 26.79
CA ILE A 66 -15.57 0.44 26.04
C ILE A 66 -16.57 1.54 25.66
N VAL A 67 -17.87 1.24 25.62
CA VAL A 67 -18.92 2.23 25.27
C VAL A 67 -19.60 2.86 26.49
N HIS A 68 -19.42 2.29 27.68
CA HIS A 68 -20.08 2.79 28.89
C HIS A 68 -19.44 4.09 29.39
N GLU A 69 -20.27 5.06 29.79
CA GLU A 69 -19.84 6.43 30.15
C GLU A 69 -18.71 6.48 31.18
N ASP A 70 -18.78 5.61 32.19
CA ASP A 70 -17.77 5.56 33.28
C ASP A 70 -16.46 4.87 32.88
N THR A 71 -16.43 4.12 31.77
CA THR A 71 -15.29 3.26 31.39
C THR A 71 -14.76 3.51 29.98
N LYS A 72 -15.41 4.34 29.17
CA LYS A 72 -14.96 4.71 27.81
C LYS A 72 -13.62 5.45 27.75
N GLN A 73 -13.16 6.03 28.86
CA GLN A 73 -11.82 6.61 29.01
C GLN A 73 -10.95 5.79 29.98
N TYR A 74 -11.41 4.61 30.39
CA TYR A 74 -10.64 3.77 31.30
C TYR A 74 -9.72 2.83 30.51
N TYR A 75 -8.42 3.12 30.53
CA TYR A 75 -7.41 2.41 29.74
C TYR A 75 -7.41 0.88 29.88
N LYS A 76 -7.82 0.32 31.03
CA LYS A 76 -7.93 -1.16 31.20
C LYS A 76 -9.08 -1.76 30.41
N ALA A 77 -10.19 -1.04 30.22
CA ALA A 77 -11.30 -1.51 29.39
C ALA A 77 -10.81 -1.75 27.96
N TRP A 78 -10.10 -0.76 27.42
CA TRP A 78 -9.47 -0.78 26.12
C TRP A 78 -8.34 -1.81 26.00
N PHE A 79 -7.50 -1.96 27.03
CA PHE A 79 -6.46 -3.00 27.07
C PHE A 79 -7.06 -4.41 26.92
N TYR A 80 -8.06 -4.74 27.75
CA TYR A 80 -8.68 -6.06 27.70
C TYR A 80 -9.41 -6.28 26.39
N LYS A 81 -10.10 -5.27 25.86
CA LYS A 81 -10.69 -5.33 24.53
C LYS A 81 -9.64 -5.71 23.47
N GLY A 82 -8.51 -5.00 23.44
CA GLY A 82 -7.44 -5.27 22.49
C GLY A 82 -6.83 -6.66 22.63
N ALA A 83 -6.53 -7.07 23.86
CA ALA A 83 -5.99 -8.39 24.16
C ALA A 83 -6.97 -9.52 23.78
N ILE A 84 -8.26 -9.36 24.06
CA ILE A 84 -9.30 -10.34 23.70
C ILE A 84 -9.43 -10.44 22.17
N CYS A 85 -9.46 -9.32 21.46
CA CYS A 85 -9.52 -9.32 19.99
C CYS A 85 -8.30 -10.05 19.38
N LEU A 86 -7.10 -9.84 19.92
CA LEU A 86 -5.90 -10.57 19.50
C LEU A 86 -6.01 -12.09 19.71
N GLU A 87 -6.47 -12.50 20.89
CA GLU A 87 -6.67 -13.93 21.19
C GLU A 87 -7.71 -14.56 20.28
N ILE A 88 -8.81 -13.85 20.01
CA ILE A 88 -9.84 -14.31 19.08
C ILE A 88 -9.28 -14.41 17.65
N ASN A 89 -8.57 -13.40 17.16
CA ASN A 89 -7.93 -13.46 15.84
C ASN A 89 -6.96 -14.65 15.74
N ASN A 90 -6.13 -14.85 16.75
CA ASN A 90 -5.22 -15.99 16.79
C ASN A 90 -6.01 -17.30 16.78
N MET A 91 -7.12 -17.36 17.53
CA MET A 91 -8.04 -18.50 17.56
C MET A 91 -8.57 -18.85 16.15
N TYR A 92 -9.09 -17.85 15.44
CA TYR A 92 -9.58 -18.00 14.07
C TYR A 92 -8.49 -18.48 13.11
N LYS A 93 -7.31 -17.85 13.16
CA LYS A 93 -6.18 -18.20 12.28
C LYS A 93 -5.79 -19.68 12.40
N TRP A 94 -5.71 -20.21 13.62
CA TRP A 94 -5.32 -21.61 13.78
C TRP A 94 -6.47 -22.57 13.42
N ALA A 95 -7.71 -22.27 13.82
CA ALA A 95 -8.88 -23.10 13.50
C ALA A 95 -9.04 -23.27 11.98
N ASN A 96 -8.94 -22.16 11.25
CA ASN A 96 -9.04 -22.13 9.78
C ASN A 96 -7.82 -22.72 9.06
N SER A 97 -6.71 -22.96 9.76
CA SER A 97 -5.53 -23.61 9.18
C SER A 97 -5.61 -25.13 9.14
N CYS A 98 -6.64 -25.73 9.77
CA CYS A 98 -6.85 -27.17 9.82
C CYS A 98 -7.80 -27.61 8.71
N GLU A 99 -7.30 -28.42 7.79
CA GLU A 99 -8.02 -28.88 6.60
C GLU A 99 -8.87 -30.13 6.89
N LEU A 100 -10.03 -30.22 6.23
CA LEU A 100 -10.87 -31.41 6.29
C LEU A 100 -10.08 -32.64 5.81
N GLY A 101 -10.32 -33.79 6.45
CA GLY A 101 -9.60 -35.04 6.20
C GLY A 101 -8.33 -35.24 7.04
N MET A 102 -7.89 -34.23 7.79
CA MET A 102 -6.81 -34.39 8.77
C MET A 102 -7.24 -35.32 9.91
N SER A 103 -6.30 -36.15 10.37
CA SER A 103 -6.41 -36.90 11.63
C SER A 103 -6.26 -35.99 12.84
N GLN A 104 -6.72 -36.44 14.01
CA GLN A 104 -6.56 -35.66 15.24
C GLN A 104 -5.08 -35.35 15.50
N ALA A 105 -4.19 -36.30 15.24
CA ALA A 105 -2.75 -36.11 15.41
C ALA A 105 -2.18 -35.05 14.46
N GLU A 106 -2.66 -34.98 13.22
CA GLU A 106 -2.26 -33.95 12.27
C GLU A 106 -2.79 -32.57 12.69
N VAL A 107 -4.03 -32.48 13.19
CA VAL A 107 -4.59 -31.24 13.75
C VAL A 107 -3.74 -30.77 14.94
N GLU A 108 -3.40 -31.68 15.86
CA GLU A 108 -2.54 -31.38 17.02
C GLU A 108 -1.11 -30.97 16.61
N ALA A 109 -0.54 -31.62 15.61
CA ALA A 109 0.76 -31.23 15.06
C ALA A 109 0.72 -29.84 14.40
N LYS A 110 -0.36 -29.53 13.67
CA LYS A 110 -0.58 -28.21 13.07
C LYS A 110 -0.74 -27.14 14.15
N MET A 111 -1.59 -27.38 15.15
CA MET A 111 -1.74 -26.52 16.34
C MET A 111 -0.41 -26.26 17.04
N ALA A 112 0.43 -27.29 17.18
CA ALA A 112 1.71 -27.17 17.87
C ALA A 112 2.69 -26.20 17.19
N THR A 113 2.47 -25.85 15.91
CA THR A 113 3.25 -24.83 15.21
C THR A 113 2.89 -23.39 15.62
N PHE A 114 1.74 -23.17 16.26
CA PHE A 114 1.27 -21.86 16.70
C PHE A 114 1.74 -21.51 18.11
N GLY A 115 2.96 -20.99 18.23
CA GLY A 115 3.48 -20.34 19.45
C GLY A 115 3.39 -21.15 20.76
N ASN A 116 3.81 -20.53 21.88
CA ASN A 116 3.75 -21.18 23.20
C ASN A 116 2.37 -21.04 23.88
N GLN A 117 1.53 -20.11 23.42
CA GLN A 117 0.23 -19.81 24.05
C GLN A 117 -0.82 -20.94 23.91
N PHE A 118 -0.60 -21.84 22.95
CA PHE A 118 -1.41 -23.03 22.71
C PHE A 118 -0.73 -24.31 23.24
N GLN A 119 0.39 -24.19 23.94
CA GLN A 119 1.10 -25.31 24.56
C GLN A 119 0.67 -25.47 26.03
N PRO A 120 0.39 -26.71 26.50
CA PRO A 120 0.40 -27.95 25.73
C PRO A 120 -0.84 -28.09 24.84
N VAL A 121 -0.66 -28.55 23.60
CA VAL A 121 -1.78 -28.89 22.71
C VAL A 121 -2.45 -30.15 23.25
N LYS A 122 -3.56 -29.98 23.97
CA LYS A 122 -4.31 -31.09 24.56
C LYS A 122 -5.81 -30.81 24.48
N PRO A 123 -6.64 -31.82 24.14
CA PRO A 123 -8.09 -31.65 24.16
C PRO A 123 -8.61 -31.47 25.60
N GLU A 124 -9.52 -30.53 25.77
CA GLU A 124 -10.30 -30.33 27.00
C GLU A 124 -11.39 -31.38 27.15
N SER A 125 -11.95 -31.85 26.02
CA SER A 125 -12.85 -33.00 26.01
C SER A 125 -12.83 -33.75 24.68
N ASP A 126 -13.08 -35.06 24.74
CA ASP A 126 -13.28 -35.92 23.57
C ASP A 126 -14.56 -36.73 23.81
N ARG A 127 -15.60 -36.43 23.05
CA ARG A 127 -16.95 -36.98 23.25
C ARG A 127 -17.47 -37.62 21.99
N LYS A 128 -18.30 -38.65 22.14
CA LYS A 128 -19.03 -39.23 21.00
C LYS A 128 -19.90 -38.17 20.33
N HIS A 129 -19.89 -38.14 19.01
CA HIS A 129 -20.73 -37.30 18.17
C HIS A 129 -21.59 -38.18 17.25
N LYS A 130 -22.81 -37.73 16.95
CA LYS A 130 -23.72 -38.39 16.02
C LYS A 130 -24.16 -37.37 14.99
N PHE A 131 -23.86 -37.65 13.73
CA PHE A 131 -24.23 -36.81 12.60
C PHE A 131 -25.73 -36.94 12.26
N ASP A 132 -26.24 -35.99 11.50
CA ASP A 132 -27.66 -35.95 11.08
C ASP A 132 -28.07 -37.18 10.26
N ASP A 133 -27.15 -37.74 9.48
CA ASP A 133 -27.35 -38.99 8.72
C ASP A 133 -27.33 -40.26 9.59
N GLY A 134 -27.10 -40.11 10.90
CA GLY A 134 -27.05 -41.18 11.88
C GLY A 134 -25.68 -41.86 12.03
N SER A 135 -24.68 -41.48 11.22
CA SER A 135 -23.31 -41.95 11.35
C SER A 135 -22.68 -41.47 12.67
N LYS A 136 -21.59 -42.15 13.10
CA LYS A 136 -20.91 -41.88 14.38
C LYS A 136 -19.59 -41.19 14.13
N GLY A 137 -19.23 -40.31 15.06
CA GLY A 137 -17.95 -39.62 15.07
C GLY A 137 -17.53 -39.25 16.49
N ARG A 138 -16.59 -38.32 16.58
CA ARG A 138 -16.11 -37.71 17.82
C ARG A 138 -16.15 -36.20 17.70
N LYS A 139 -16.52 -35.52 18.77
CA LYS A 139 -16.39 -34.07 18.94
C LYS A 139 -15.26 -33.86 19.95
N VAL A 140 -14.15 -33.33 19.48
CA VAL A 140 -12.97 -33.03 20.29
C VAL A 140 -12.91 -31.53 20.49
N THR A 141 -12.96 -31.10 21.74
CA THR A 141 -12.92 -29.68 22.13
C THR A 141 -11.53 -29.33 22.63
N TYR A 142 -10.96 -28.25 22.09
CA TYR A 142 -9.71 -27.65 22.51
C TYR A 142 -9.97 -26.28 23.14
N LYS A 143 -8.86 -25.65 23.56
CA LYS A 143 -8.83 -24.30 24.11
C LYS A 143 -9.72 -23.33 23.33
N TYR A 144 -10.33 -22.41 24.06
CA TYR A 144 -11.32 -21.45 23.57
C TYR A 144 -12.63 -22.08 23.08
N ASP A 145 -12.98 -23.28 23.56
CA ASP A 145 -14.19 -24.02 23.14
C ASP A 145 -14.24 -24.31 21.62
N VAL A 146 -13.10 -24.33 20.93
CA VAL A 146 -13.02 -24.72 19.50
C VAL A 146 -13.21 -26.22 19.39
N ASN A 147 -14.09 -26.64 18.51
CA ASN A 147 -14.48 -28.03 18.34
C ASN A 147 -14.06 -28.55 16.97
N PHE A 148 -13.43 -29.71 16.97
CA PHE A 148 -13.08 -30.48 15.78
C PHE A 148 -13.94 -31.73 15.79
N ILE A 149 -14.74 -31.90 14.75
CA ILE A 149 -15.63 -33.04 14.59
C ILE A 149 -14.94 -34.02 13.66
N PHE A 150 -14.65 -35.21 14.15
CA PHE A 150 -14.01 -36.29 13.42
C PHE A 150 -15.01 -37.39 13.10
N SER A 151 -14.88 -38.00 11.94
CA SER A 151 -15.54 -39.24 11.55
C SER A 151 -15.07 -40.44 12.40
N ALA A 152 -15.72 -41.60 12.22
CA ALA A 152 -15.31 -42.84 12.89
C ALA A 152 -13.90 -43.32 12.51
N ASP A 153 -13.39 -42.96 11.33
CA ASP A 153 -12.06 -43.27 10.82
C ASP A 153 -11.01 -42.18 11.10
N ASP A 154 -11.30 -41.30 12.06
CA ASP A 154 -10.41 -40.20 12.48
C ASP A 154 -10.08 -39.22 11.37
N LYS A 155 -11.12 -38.74 10.67
CA LYS A 155 -11.00 -37.70 9.64
C LYS A 155 -11.80 -36.48 10.04
N LEU A 156 -11.15 -35.32 10.06
CA LEU A 156 -11.79 -34.04 10.35
C LEU A 156 -12.86 -33.78 9.29
N VAL A 157 -14.10 -33.56 9.73
CA VAL A 157 -15.24 -33.28 8.84
C VAL A 157 -15.83 -31.89 9.04
N GLU A 158 -15.67 -31.32 10.23
CA GLU A 158 -16.20 -30.01 10.56
C GLU A 158 -15.39 -29.38 11.69
N VAL A 159 -15.21 -28.06 11.63
CA VAL A 159 -14.64 -27.24 12.70
C VAL A 159 -15.72 -26.25 13.14
N THR A 160 -16.01 -26.19 14.43
CA THR A 160 -16.96 -25.21 14.99
C THR A 160 -16.33 -24.41 16.11
N GLU A 161 -16.63 -23.13 16.16
CA GLU A 161 -16.04 -22.17 17.09
C GLU A 161 -17.00 -21.79 18.21
N PRO A 162 -16.49 -21.27 19.35
CA PRO A 162 -17.34 -20.64 20.35
C PRO A 162 -18.20 -19.57 19.70
N THR A 163 -19.52 -19.71 19.78
CA THR A 163 -20.58 -18.79 19.30
C THR A 163 -21.18 -19.03 17.91
N ASP A 164 -20.94 -20.19 17.28
CA ASP A 164 -21.64 -20.59 16.04
C ASP A 164 -21.59 -19.49 14.94
N GLY A 165 -20.43 -18.83 14.78
CA GLY A 165 -20.23 -17.80 13.76
C GLY A 165 -20.69 -16.39 14.13
N LYS A 166 -21.12 -16.12 15.38
CA LYS A 166 -21.55 -14.79 15.83
C LYS A 166 -20.53 -13.67 15.58
N PHE A 167 -19.25 -14.02 15.46
CA PHE A 167 -18.16 -13.07 15.28
C PHE A 167 -17.35 -13.26 13.99
N ALA A 168 -17.81 -14.12 13.07
CA ALA A 168 -17.03 -14.51 11.89
C ALA A 168 -16.69 -13.33 10.95
N ASP A 169 -17.54 -12.30 10.91
CA ASP A 169 -17.37 -11.15 10.01
C ASP A 169 -16.57 -9.98 10.64
N ARG A 170 -16.01 -10.15 11.84
CA ARG A 170 -15.29 -9.07 12.54
C ARG A 170 -13.81 -9.02 12.14
N ASP A 171 -13.32 -7.81 11.84
CA ASP A 171 -11.89 -7.54 11.69
C ASP A 171 -11.24 -7.32 13.06
N PHE A 172 -10.96 -8.44 13.72
CA PHE A 172 -10.36 -8.43 15.06
C PHE A 172 -8.97 -7.80 15.14
N ILE A 173 -8.22 -7.77 14.03
CA ILE A 173 -6.92 -7.08 14.01
C ILE A 173 -7.12 -5.57 14.11
N SER A 174 -7.99 -4.99 13.28
CA SER A 174 -8.26 -3.55 13.32
C SER A 174 -8.91 -3.14 14.64
N GLU A 175 -9.84 -3.95 15.16
CA GLU A 175 -10.44 -3.70 16.47
C GLU A 175 -9.43 -3.78 17.62
N ALA A 176 -8.46 -4.69 17.53
CA ALA A 176 -7.40 -4.80 18.52
C ALA A 176 -6.48 -3.57 18.48
N GLU A 177 -6.10 -3.13 17.29
CA GLU A 177 -5.25 -1.96 17.07
C GLU A 177 -5.88 -0.70 17.68
N GLU A 178 -7.15 -0.42 17.32
CA GLU A 178 -7.88 0.73 17.85
C GLU A 178 -7.95 0.68 19.39
N ALA A 179 -8.28 -0.49 19.93
CA ALA A 179 -8.43 -0.64 21.36
C ALA A 179 -7.10 -0.49 22.11
N LEU A 180 -6.01 -1.04 21.61
CA LEU A 180 -4.69 -0.89 22.24
C LEU A 180 -4.18 0.55 22.13
N MET A 181 -4.41 1.24 21.01
CA MET A 181 -4.09 2.66 20.87
C MET A 181 -4.87 3.52 21.87
N ASN A 182 -6.16 3.27 22.04
CA ASN A 182 -6.95 3.94 23.09
C ASN A 182 -6.46 3.60 24.50
N SER A 183 -6.04 2.35 24.73
CA SER A 183 -5.43 1.95 26.00
C SER A 183 -4.16 2.75 26.29
N ILE A 184 -3.25 2.86 25.32
CA ILE A 184 -2.01 3.63 25.45
C ILE A 184 -2.33 5.12 25.67
N LYS A 185 -3.27 5.68 24.91
CA LYS A 185 -3.69 7.08 24.98
C LYS A 185 -4.27 7.48 26.33
N PHE A 186 -5.12 6.65 26.92
CA PHE A 186 -5.78 6.95 28.19
C PHE A 186 -4.95 6.53 29.42
N ASN A 187 -3.79 5.90 29.23
CA ASN A 187 -2.95 5.43 30.32
C ASN A 187 -1.92 6.49 30.75
N GLU A 188 -2.14 7.12 31.90
CA GLU A 188 -1.28 8.18 32.44
C GLU A 188 -0.24 7.68 33.46
N GLU A 189 -0.41 6.48 34.04
CA GLU A 189 0.36 6.08 35.25
C GLU A 189 0.80 4.60 35.30
N ASP A 190 0.13 3.69 34.57
CA ASP A 190 0.35 2.24 34.68
C ASP A 190 1.32 1.76 33.59
N GLU A 191 2.62 1.94 33.84
CA GLU A 191 3.67 1.63 32.87
C GLU A 191 3.73 0.13 32.53
N ASP A 192 3.44 -0.77 33.47
CA ASP A 192 3.41 -2.21 33.19
C ASP A 192 2.32 -2.57 32.17
N LEU A 193 1.11 -2.03 32.35
CA LEU A 193 0.04 -2.26 31.37
C LEU A 193 0.32 -1.57 30.03
N ARG A 194 0.95 -0.39 30.07
CA ARG A 194 1.37 0.33 28.85
C ARG A 194 2.37 -0.49 28.05
N GLN A 195 3.37 -1.08 28.69
CA GLN A 195 4.35 -1.95 28.03
C GLN A 195 3.69 -3.22 27.46
N LYS A 196 2.70 -3.81 28.16
CA LYS A 196 1.91 -4.93 27.63
C LYS A 196 1.09 -4.51 26.40
N ALA A 197 0.49 -3.33 26.42
CA ALA A 197 -0.25 -2.81 25.27
C ALA A 197 0.66 -2.59 24.06
N LEU A 198 1.86 -2.03 24.27
CA LEU A 198 2.88 -1.88 23.23
C LEU A 198 3.37 -3.23 22.69
N GLY A 199 3.61 -4.21 23.57
CA GLY A 199 3.95 -5.57 23.15
C GLY A 199 2.87 -6.20 22.28
N ASN A 200 1.60 -6.02 22.65
CA ASN A 200 0.47 -6.48 21.84
C ASN A 200 0.36 -5.75 20.48
N MET A 201 0.69 -4.45 20.44
CA MET A 201 0.80 -3.72 19.16
C MET A 201 1.90 -4.29 18.26
N GLY A 202 3.03 -4.71 18.84
CA GLY A 202 4.08 -5.44 18.10
C GLY A 202 3.57 -6.76 17.50
N VAL A 203 2.74 -7.51 18.25
CA VAL A 203 2.10 -8.74 17.74
C VAL A 203 1.12 -8.43 16.59
N ILE A 204 0.40 -7.30 16.64
CA ILE A 204 -0.45 -6.86 15.52
C ILE A 204 0.40 -6.56 14.29
N TYR A 205 1.48 -5.79 14.46
CA TYR A 205 2.43 -5.50 13.41
C TYR A 205 2.95 -6.79 12.76
N ASP A 206 3.46 -7.74 13.54
CA ASP A 206 4.00 -9.01 13.02
C ASP A 206 2.93 -9.80 12.24
N ASN A 207 1.69 -9.78 12.73
CA ASN A 207 0.58 -10.44 12.06
C ASN A 207 0.26 -9.84 10.69
N VAL A 208 0.23 -8.51 10.60
CA VAL A 208 -0.07 -7.77 9.36
C VAL A 208 1.12 -7.88 8.39
N PHE A 209 2.34 -7.75 8.87
CA PHE A 209 3.55 -7.87 8.07
C PHE A 209 3.69 -9.27 7.46
N ASN A 210 3.46 -10.33 8.25
CA ASN A 210 3.52 -11.70 7.73
C ASN A 210 2.41 -11.99 6.71
N ASP A 211 1.22 -11.41 6.87
CA ASP A 211 0.17 -11.50 5.86
C ASP A 211 0.59 -10.77 4.57
N ALA A 212 1.18 -9.57 4.67
CA ALA A 212 1.73 -8.85 3.53
C ALA A 212 2.77 -9.68 2.76
N VAL A 213 3.67 -10.35 3.47
CA VAL A 213 4.66 -11.28 2.89
C VAL A 213 3.98 -12.47 2.21
N ALA A 214 2.93 -13.04 2.82
CA ALA A 214 2.18 -14.14 2.21
C ALA A 214 1.48 -13.70 0.91
N GLN A 215 0.83 -12.53 0.90
CA GLN A 215 0.23 -11.93 -0.30
C GLN A 215 1.27 -11.66 -1.38
N TYR A 216 2.44 -11.15 -0.99
CA TYR A 216 3.55 -10.89 -1.90
C TYR A 216 4.05 -12.17 -2.58
N ASN A 217 4.27 -13.23 -1.79
CA ASN A 217 4.69 -14.54 -2.31
C ASN A 217 3.61 -15.18 -3.20
N ALA A 218 2.33 -14.90 -2.94
CA ALA A 218 1.22 -15.30 -3.78
C ALA A 218 1.04 -14.41 -5.03
N LYS A 219 1.93 -13.43 -5.25
CA LYS A 219 1.87 -12.43 -6.32
C LYS A 219 0.60 -11.55 -6.30
N ALA A 220 -0.09 -11.49 -5.17
CA ALA A 220 -1.19 -10.56 -4.96
C ALA A 220 -0.63 -9.18 -4.58
N TYR A 221 0.14 -8.57 -5.49
CA TYR A 221 1.03 -7.45 -5.17
C TYR A 221 0.30 -6.22 -4.63
N LEU A 222 -0.86 -5.85 -5.19
CA LEU A 222 -1.65 -4.73 -4.69
C LEU A 222 -2.16 -4.96 -3.26
N LYS A 223 -2.58 -6.19 -2.93
CA LYS A 223 -2.99 -6.56 -1.56
C LYS A 223 -1.79 -6.55 -0.61
N ALA A 224 -0.65 -7.06 -1.07
CA ALA A 224 0.59 -7.03 -0.31
C ALA A 224 1.03 -5.60 0.02
N ALA A 225 0.95 -4.68 -0.96
CA ALA A 225 1.29 -3.27 -0.80
C ALA A 225 0.43 -2.60 0.27
N ALA A 226 -0.90 -2.78 0.21
CA ALA A 226 -1.83 -2.27 1.21
C ALA A 226 -1.57 -2.85 2.62
N ALA A 227 -1.20 -4.13 2.72
CA ALA A 227 -0.87 -4.76 3.99
C ALA A 227 0.47 -4.25 4.56
N PHE A 228 1.50 -4.05 3.73
CA PHE A 228 2.75 -3.41 4.17
C PHE A 228 2.53 -1.96 4.62
N GLU A 229 1.67 -1.19 3.95
CA GLU A 229 1.27 0.15 4.42
C GLU A 229 0.59 0.10 5.80
N LYS A 230 -0.31 -0.86 6.01
CA LYS A 230 -0.96 -1.04 7.31
C LYS A 230 0.07 -1.38 8.40
N ALA A 231 1.05 -2.22 8.09
CA ALA A 231 2.15 -2.52 9.02
C ALA A 231 2.97 -1.26 9.36
N TYR A 232 3.30 -0.43 8.36
CA TYR A 232 3.96 0.86 8.56
C TYR A 232 3.13 1.79 9.47
N ASP A 233 1.84 1.98 9.17
CA ASP A 233 0.94 2.88 9.92
C ASP A 233 0.83 2.48 11.41
N ILE A 234 0.83 1.19 11.71
CA ILE A 234 0.85 0.68 13.09
C ILE A 234 2.07 1.20 13.87
N LEU A 235 3.26 1.15 13.27
CA LEU A 235 4.50 1.60 13.93
C LEU A 235 4.64 3.13 13.91
N ASP A 236 4.18 3.80 12.85
CA ASP A 236 4.18 5.25 12.73
C ASP A 236 3.30 5.90 13.81
N LYS A 237 2.12 5.33 14.08
CA LYS A 237 1.24 5.72 15.20
C LYS A 237 1.92 5.61 16.58
N LEU A 238 2.93 4.75 16.71
CA LEU A 238 3.74 4.61 17.91
C LEU A 238 5.00 5.50 17.91
N GLY A 239 5.17 6.34 16.89
CA GLY A 239 6.35 7.20 16.70
C GLY A 239 7.60 6.43 16.30
N THR A 240 7.45 5.23 15.72
CA THR A 240 8.55 4.39 15.25
C THR A 240 8.57 4.36 13.74
N VAL A 241 9.71 4.74 13.15
CA VAL A 241 9.88 4.73 11.69
C VAL A 241 10.18 3.31 11.23
N ASP A 242 9.30 2.75 10.40
CA ASP A 242 9.49 1.45 9.75
C ASP A 242 9.78 1.60 8.25
N SER A 243 11.03 1.96 7.95
CA SER A 243 11.49 2.08 6.56
C SER A 243 11.40 0.74 5.81
N SER A 244 11.39 -0.41 6.50
CA SER A 244 11.32 -1.71 5.83
C SER A 244 9.94 -1.95 5.24
N SER A 245 8.88 -1.77 6.03
CA SER A 245 7.51 -1.93 5.51
C SER A 245 7.20 -0.90 4.44
N LEU A 246 7.65 0.34 4.60
CA LEU A 246 7.44 1.39 3.60
C LEU A 246 8.13 1.06 2.26
N ASN A 247 9.39 0.59 2.30
CA ASN A 247 10.11 0.17 1.10
C ASN A 247 9.47 -1.07 0.45
N ASN A 248 9.01 -2.04 1.25
CA ASN A 248 8.32 -3.22 0.76
C ASN A 248 6.97 -2.88 0.12
N ALA A 249 6.22 -1.92 0.68
CA ALA A 249 4.99 -1.41 0.09
C ALA A 249 5.27 -0.78 -1.28
N ASN A 250 6.27 0.10 -1.38
CA ASN A 250 6.66 0.72 -2.65
C ASN A 250 7.04 -0.33 -3.70
N LEU A 251 7.88 -1.31 -3.33
CA LEU A 251 8.25 -2.40 -4.23
C LEU A 251 7.02 -3.19 -4.69
N ALA A 252 6.11 -3.54 -3.77
CA ALA A 252 4.88 -4.26 -4.10
C ALA A 252 3.98 -3.45 -5.03
N TYR A 253 3.86 -2.12 -4.86
CA TYR A 253 3.14 -1.28 -5.82
C TYR A 253 3.79 -1.30 -7.19
N LYS A 254 5.10 -1.13 -7.29
CA LYS A 254 5.81 -1.17 -8.58
C LYS A 254 5.56 -2.49 -9.32
N LEU A 255 5.59 -3.61 -8.60
CA LEU A 255 5.28 -4.91 -9.17
C LEU A 255 3.80 -5.05 -9.58
N ALA A 256 2.87 -4.49 -8.80
CA ALA A 256 1.45 -4.47 -9.16
C ALA A 256 1.19 -3.64 -10.43
N VAL A 257 1.84 -2.49 -10.58
CA VAL A 257 1.78 -1.69 -11.81
C VAL A 257 2.35 -2.47 -12.99
N GLN A 258 3.54 -3.07 -12.81
CA GLN A 258 4.20 -3.83 -13.88
C GLN A 258 3.37 -5.05 -14.31
N GLU A 259 2.76 -5.78 -13.38
CA GLU A 259 1.88 -6.91 -13.68
C GLU A 259 0.73 -6.50 -14.62
N LYS A 260 0.09 -5.36 -14.34
CA LYS A 260 -0.99 -4.82 -15.15
C LYS A 260 -0.51 -4.31 -16.50
N PHE A 261 0.65 -3.66 -16.53
CA PHE A 261 1.28 -3.19 -17.74
C PHE A 261 1.66 -4.34 -18.69
N ASP A 262 2.27 -5.41 -18.16
CA ASP A 262 2.66 -6.60 -18.92
C ASP A 262 1.45 -7.38 -19.45
N ALA A 263 0.32 -7.30 -18.72
CA ALA A 263 -0.96 -7.84 -19.16
C ALA A 263 -1.70 -6.95 -20.17
N GLU A 264 -1.07 -5.85 -20.64
CA GLU A 264 -1.64 -4.85 -21.54
C GLU A 264 -2.91 -4.17 -20.98
N GLN A 265 -3.12 -4.23 -19.66
CA GLN A 265 -4.23 -3.59 -18.96
C GLN A 265 -3.82 -2.16 -18.56
N TYR A 266 -3.60 -1.28 -19.53
CA TYR A 266 -2.96 0.01 -19.31
C TYR A 266 -3.75 0.97 -18.43
N GLU A 267 -5.07 0.99 -18.53
CA GLU A 267 -5.93 1.80 -17.65
C GLU A 267 -5.86 1.32 -16.20
N GLU A 268 -5.92 0.00 -15.96
CA GLU A 268 -5.76 -0.57 -14.61
C GLU A 268 -4.34 -0.32 -14.07
N ALA A 269 -3.32 -0.41 -14.92
CA ALA A 269 -1.94 -0.08 -14.56
C ALA A 269 -1.83 1.39 -14.13
N LEU A 270 -2.50 2.30 -14.83
CA LEU A 270 -2.53 3.73 -14.49
C LEU A 270 -3.24 3.99 -13.15
N GLU A 271 -4.36 3.30 -12.89
CA GLU A 271 -5.05 3.39 -11.59
C GLU A 271 -4.13 2.98 -10.44
N VAL A 272 -3.43 1.84 -10.58
CA VAL A 272 -2.48 1.37 -9.56
C VAL A 272 -1.28 2.30 -9.43
N ALA A 273 -0.76 2.84 -10.53
CA ALA A 273 0.36 3.78 -10.53
C ALA A 273 0.01 5.09 -9.81
N ASN A 274 -1.23 5.58 -9.98
CA ASN A 274 -1.70 6.77 -9.27
C ASN A 274 -1.79 6.53 -7.76
N ILE A 275 -2.31 5.38 -7.32
CA ILE A 275 -2.30 4.99 -5.90
C ILE A 275 -0.87 4.98 -5.36
N ALA A 276 0.06 4.37 -6.10
CA ALA A 276 1.46 4.30 -5.71
C ALA A 276 2.11 5.69 -5.60
N LYS A 277 1.86 6.58 -6.57
CA LYS A 277 2.41 7.94 -6.61
C LYS A 277 1.88 8.84 -5.50
N GLU A 278 0.64 8.65 -5.05
CA GLU A 278 0.13 9.37 -3.87
C GLU A 278 0.95 9.07 -2.60
N LYS A 279 1.53 7.87 -2.52
CA LYS A 279 2.34 7.41 -1.38
C LYS A 279 3.83 7.66 -1.58
N PHE A 280 4.30 7.51 -2.81
CA PHE A 280 5.71 7.58 -3.20
C PHE A 280 5.90 8.59 -4.35
N PRO A 281 5.60 9.89 -4.13
CA PRO A 281 5.58 10.88 -5.21
C PRO A 281 6.95 11.17 -5.83
N GLU A 282 8.04 10.81 -5.14
CA GLU A 282 9.41 11.02 -5.58
C GLU A 282 10.07 9.74 -6.15
N ASP A 283 9.35 8.61 -6.25
CA ASP A 283 9.90 7.40 -6.85
C ASP A 283 9.95 7.55 -8.38
N ILE A 284 11.18 7.72 -8.89
CA ILE A 284 11.45 7.96 -10.31
C ILE A 284 11.00 6.77 -11.17
N ASP A 285 11.12 5.53 -10.68
CA ASP A 285 10.70 4.35 -11.45
C ASP A 285 9.18 4.36 -11.67
N LEU A 286 8.39 4.80 -10.67
CA LEU A 286 6.95 4.98 -10.83
C LEU A 286 6.60 6.05 -11.86
N ILE A 287 7.32 7.16 -11.86
CA ILE A 287 7.11 8.26 -12.83
C ILE A 287 7.48 7.80 -14.26
N ILE A 288 8.58 7.05 -14.42
CA ILE A 288 8.96 6.44 -15.70
C ILE A 288 7.88 5.45 -16.16
N THR A 289 7.38 4.61 -15.25
CA THR A 289 6.33 3.64 -15.56
C THR A 289 5.04 4.34 -15.97
N GLU A 290 4.66 5.43 -15.30
CA GLU A 290 3.53 6.28 -15.68
C GLU A 290 3.70 6.87 -17.09
N ALA A 291 4.88 7.40 -17.43
CA ALA A 291 5.16 7.88 -18.79
C ALA A 291 4.99 6.75 -19.83
N ASN A 292 5.48 5.55 -19.53
CA ASN A 292 5.31 4.38 -20.40
C ASN A 292 3.84 3.97 -20.55
N ILE A 293 3.05 4.06 -19.48
CA ILE A 293 1.60 3.80 -19.53
C ILE A 293 0.91 4.82 -20.44
N TYR A 294 1.17 6.12 -20.28
CA TYR A 294 0.59 7.15 -21.15
C TYR A 294 0.99 6.97 -22.62
N LEU A 295 2.24 6.59 -22.89
CA LEU A 295 2.70 6.24 -24.24
C LEU A 295 1.88 5.10 -24.85
N LYS A 296 1.56 4.06 -24.06
CA LYS A 296 0.73 2.93 -24.50
C LYS A 296 -0.74 3.29 -24.69
N LEU A 297 -1.24 4.24 -23.91
CA LEU A 297 -2.58 4.81 -24.05
C LEU A 297 -2.67 5.87 -25.16
N GLU A 298 -1.55 6.20 -25.82
CA GLU A 298 -1.44 7.29 -26.80
C GLU A 298 -1.88 8.66 -26.24
N ASP A 299 -1.84 8.82 -24.91
CA ASP A 299 -2.11 10.09 -24.23
C ASP A 299 -0.88 10.98 -24.29
N ASN A 300 -0.67 11.57 -25.47
CA ASN A 300 0.49 12.40 -25.76
C ASN A 300 0.57 13.65 -24.87
N GLU A 301 -0.56 14.20 -24.44
CA GLU A 301 -0.58 15.38 -23.56
C GLU A 301 0.00 15.07 -22.18
N ASN A 302 -0.43 13.97 -21.55
CA ASN A 302 0.09 13.58 -20.25
C ASN A 302 1.48 12.95 -20.36
N THR A 303 1.78 12.25 -21.46
CA THR A 303 3.14 11.78 -21.76
C THR A 303 4.15 12.93 -21.74
N VAL A 304 3.87 14.02 -22.48
CA VAL A 304 4.78 15.18 -22.52
C VAL A 304 4.96 15.82 -21.15
N LYS A 305 3.87 16.02 -20.38
CA LYS A 305 3.98 16.60 -19.03
C LYS A 305 4.86 15.76 -18.11
N THR A 306 4.68 14.44 -18.13
CA THR A 306 5.47 13.51 -17.31
C THR A 306 6.93 13.48 -17.76
N LEU A 307 7.19 13.48 -19.07
CA LEU A 307 8.56 13.52 -19.60
C LEU A 307 9.25 14.86 -19.35
N GLU A 308 8.56 16.00 -19.46
CA GLU A 308 9.10 17.31 -19.09
C GLU A 308 9.54 17.32 -17.62
N TYR A 309 8.78 16.70 -16.72
CA TYR A 309 9.18 16.54 -15.32
C TYR A 309 10.41 15.64 -15.19
N LEU A 310 10.43 14.48 -15.85
CA LEU A 310 11.57 13.55 -15.84
C LEU A 310 12.86 14.18 -16.37
N MET A 311 12.79 15.07 -17.37
CA MET A 311 13.95 15.84 -17.86
C MET A 311 14.57 16.75 -16.80
N THR A 312 13.80 17.20 -15.81
CA THR A 312 14.32 18.01 -14.70
C THR A 312 15.04 17.18 -13.64
N ILE A 313 14.77 15.87 -13.61
CA ILE A 313 15.33 14.92 -12.65
C ILE A 313 16.56 14.21 -13.25
N ASP A 314 16.42 13.72 -14.47
CA ASP A 314 17.46 13.01 -15.22
C ASP A 314 17.68 13.68 -16.59
N ASP A 315 18.58 14.66 -16.59
CA ASP A 315 18.96 15.43 -17.77
C ASP A 315 20.00 14.73 -18.66
N LYS A 316 20.35 13.47 -18.35
CA LYS A 316 21.40 12.71 -19.03
C LYS A 316 20.91 11.45 -19.72
N ASN A 317 19.64 11.10 -19.59
CA ASN A 317 19.08 9.94 -20.24
C ASN A 317 18.51 10.30 -21.63
N PRO A 318 19.18 9.90 -22.74
CA PRO A 318 18.74 10.26 -24.09
C PRO A 318 17.36 9.71 -24.44
N SER A 319 16.91 8.62 -23.81
CA SER A 319 15.60 8.02 -24.08
C SER A 319 14.44 8.89 -23.62
N ILE A 320 14.61 9.65 -22.52
CA ILE A 320 13.59 10.60 -22.04
C ILE A 320 13.41 11.73 -23.07
N PHE A 321 14.51 12.28 -23.58
CA PHE A 321 14.48 13.32 -24.60
C PHE A 321 13.93 12.81 -25.94
N PHE A 322 14.30 11.60 -26.35
CA PHE A 322 13.73 10.96 -27.53
C PHE A 322 12.22 10.78 -27.42
N ALA A 323 11.74 10.17 -26.34
CA ALA A 323 10.31 9.93 -26.12
C ALA A 323 9.52 11.24 -26.13
N ALA A 324 10.06 12.30 -25.52
CA ALA A 324 9.41 13.61 -25.52
C ALA A 324 9.39 14.23 -26.92
N GLY A 325 10.49 14.10 -27.67
CA GLY A 325 10.56 14.54 -29.05
C GLY A 325 9.49 13.86 -29.91
N ALA A 326 9.33 12.55 -29.77
CA ALA A 326 8.30 11.79 -30.46
C ALA A 326 6.88 12.24 -30.08
N SER A 327 6.61 12.43 -28.79
CA SER A 327 5.28 12.91 -28.35
C SER A 327 4.99 14.35 -28.77
N TYR A 328 6.01 15.23 -28.81
CA TYR A 328 5.84 16.59 -29.34
C TYR A 328 5.54 16.60 -30.83
N ASP A 329 6.19 15.74 -31.60
CA ASP A 329 5.96 15.58 -33.04
C ASP A 329 4.51 15.14 -33.32
N VAL A 330 4.02 14.16 -32.57
CA VAL A 330 2.61 13.71 -32.65
C VAL A 330 1.62 14.83 -32.30
N LEU A 331 1.96 15.69 -31.35
CA LEU A 331 1.16 16.88 -31.00
C LEU A 331 1.32 18.05 -32.00
N GLY A 332 2.16 17.90 -33.03
CA GLY A 332 2.45 18.93 -34.03
C GLY A 332 3.31 20.09 -33.51
N ASN A 333 3.95 19.92 -32.34
CA ASN A 333 4.88 20.90 -31.79
C ASN A 333 6.30 20.65 -32.30
N ASN A 334 6.48 20.88 -33.59
CA ASN A 334 7.69 20.54 -34.33
C ASN A 334 8.95 21.22 -33.73
N GLU A 335 8.84 22.46 -33.27
CA GLU A 335 9.96 23.18 -32.69
C GLU A 335 10.47 22.50 -31.40
N LYS A 336 9.57 22.15 -30.48
CA LYS A 336 9.95 21.41 -29.26
C LYS A 336 10.44 20.00 -29.57
N ALA A 337 9.85 19.33 -30.56
CA ALA A 337 10.29 18.00 -31.00
C ALA A 337 11.76 18.04 -31.45
N MET A 338 12.11 19.02 -32.30
CA MET A 338 13.48 19.20 -32.77
C MET A 338 14.47 19.49 -31.64
N GLU A 339 14.10 20.33 -30.67
CA GLU A 339 14.93 20.62 -29.50
C GLU A 339 15.21 19.35 -28.67
N ALA A 340 14.16 18.56 -28.42
CA ALA A 340 14.27 17.32 -27.66
C ALA A 340 15.11 16.26 -28.41
N TYR A 341 14.90 16.07 -29.72
CA TYR A 341 15.73 15.17 -30.51
C TYR A 341 17.19 15.60 -30.56
N LYS A 342 17.48 16.90 -30.74
CA LYS A 342 18.86 17.42 -30.68
C LYS A 342 19.51 17.12 -29.34
N LYS A 343 18.77 17.25 -28.23
CA LYS A 343 19.30 16.93 -26.91
C LYS A 343 19.57 15.44 -26.75
N ALA A 344 18.69 14.57 -27.24
CA ALA A 344 18.91 13.13 -27.27
C ALA A 344 20.19 12.77 -28.05
N ILE A 345 20.40 13.38 -29.22
CA ILE A 345 21.61 13.18 -30.06
C ILE A 345 22.88 13.73 -29.39
N GLU A 346 22.79 14.85 -28.66
CA GLU A 346 23.93 15.39 -27.89
C GLU A 346 24.39 14.40 -26.80
N LEU A 347 23.44 13.74 -26.16
CA LEU A 347 23.68 12.77 -25.09
C LEU A 347 24.14 11.41 -25.64
N ASP A 348 23.56 10.97 -26.75
CA ASP A 348 23.93 9.74 -27.47
C ASP A 348 23.93 9.98 -28.99
N PRO A 349 25.10 10.29 -29.57
CA PRO A 349 25.23 10.53 -31.01
C PRO A 349 24.96 9.31 -31.89
N ASP A 350 25.05 8.10 -31.33
CA ASP A 350 24.82 6.83 -32.03
C ASP A 350 23.38 6.32 -31.84
N TYR A 351 22.49 7.12 -31.26
CA TYR A 351 21.08 6.79 -31.16
C TYR A 351 20.37 6.99 -32.51
N PHE A 352 19.97 5.88 -33.13
CA PHE A 352 19.31 5.86 -34.44
C PHE A 352 18.04 6.72 -34.48
N ASP A 353 17.07 6.48 -33.59
CA ASP A 353 15.73 7.07 -33.72
C ASP A 353 15.71 8.60 -33.68
N PRO A 354 16.42 9.30 -32.75
CA PRO A 354 16.51 10.76 -32.78
C PRO A 354 17.17 11.31 -34.05
N ASN A 355 18.22 10.65 -34.55
CA ASN A 355 18.90 11.07 -35.79
C ASN A 355 17.97 10.96 -36.99
N TYR A 356 17.29 9.81 -37.13
CA TYR A 356 16.31 9.60 -38.19
C TYR A 356 15.14 10.59 -38.09
N ASN A 357 14.51 10.71 -36.91
CA ASN A 357 13.33 11.57 -36.72
C ASN A 357 13.64 13.05 -36.90
N LEU A 358 14.77 13.54 -36.39
CA LEU A 358 15.18 14.93 -36.61
C LEU A 358 15.44 15.21 -38.10
N GLY A 359 16.09 14.27 -38.79
CA GLY A 359 16.30 14.32 -40.24
C GLY A 359 14.98 14.36 -41.01
N ALA A 360 14.04 13.49 -40.68
CA ALA A 360 12.70 13.44 -41.28
C ALA A 360 11.93 14.73 -41.03
N LEU A 361 12.01 15.32 -39.83
CA LEU A 361 11.34 16.58 -39.50
C LEU A 361 11.90 17.75 -40.32
N TYR A 362 13.21 17.79 -40.57
CA TYR A 362 13.81 18.75 -41.50
C TYR A 362 13.34 18.54 -42.95
N VAL A 363 13.18 17.30 -43.41
CA VAL A 363 12.59 16.98 -44.73
C VAL A 363 11.13 17.44 -44.81
N ASN A 364 10.34 17.25 -43.75
CA ASN A 364 8.95 17.73 -43.68
C ASN A 364 8.87 19.26 -43.78
N LYS A 365 9.74 20.00 -43.07
CA LYS A 365 9.83 21.47 -43.22
C LYS A 365 10.19 21.88 -44.65
N ALA A 366 11.10 21.15 -45.31
CA ALA A 366 11.40 21.37 -46.73
C ALA A 366 10.19 21.08 -47.63
N ALA A 367 9.42 20.03 -47.36
CA ALA A 367 8.20 19.70 -48.09
C ALA A 367 7.12 20.79 -47.93
N GLU A 368 6.91 21.32 -46.72
CA GLU A 368 5.99 22.45 -46.49
C GLU A 368 6.39 23.69 -47.30
N ILE A 369 7.70 23.98 -47.41
CA ILE A 369 8.18 25.09 -48.23
C ILE A 369 7.96 24.80 -49.71
N GLN A 370 8.18 23.56 -50.16
CA GLN A 370 7.91 23.14 -51.53
C GLN A 370 6.44 23.31 -51.90
N GLU A 371 5.50 23.00 -51.00
CA GLU A 371 4.08 23.25 -51.23
C GLU A 371 3.78 24.74 -51.37
N LYS A 372 4.35 25.57 -50.50
CA LYS A 372 4.25 27.04 -50.59
C LYS A 372 4.82 27.56 -51.91
N MET A 373 5.92 26.99 -52.39
CA MET A 373 6.50 27.32 -53.70
C MET A 373 5.58 26.95 -54.86
N ASN A 374 4.94 25.78 -54.80
CA ASN A 374 4.05 25.30 -55.86
C ASN A 374 2.76 26.14 -55.96
N ALA A 375 2.37 26.80 -54.87
CA ALA A 375 1.22 27.69 -54.83
C ALA A 375 1.51 29.12 -55.34
N LEU A 376 2.76 29.45 -55.65
CA LEU A 376 3.13 30.79 -56.12
C LEU A 376 2.64 31.07 -57.55
N PRO A 377 2.25 32.33 -57.85
CA PRO A 377 2.02 32.77 -59.23
C PRO A 377 3.26 32.58 -60.13
N LEU A 378 3.04 32.32 -61.42
CA LEU A 378 4.14 32.08 -62.38
C LEU A 378 5.11 33.27 -62.53
N ASP A 379 4.67 34.49 -62.21
CA ASP A 379 5.46 35.71 -62.25
C ASP A 379 6.20 36.02 -60.94
N ALA A 380 5.97 35.26 -59.87
CA ALA A 380 6.62 35.42 -58.56
C ALA A 380 8.03 34.79 -58.50
N VAL A 381 8.89 35.11 -59.47
CA VAL A 381 10.20 34.48 -59.68
C VAL A 381 11.14 34.67 -58.48
N ASP A 382 11.21 35.88 -57.92
CA ASP A 382 12.12 36.17 -56.79
C ASP A 382 11.70 35.44 -55.52
N GLU A 383 10.40 35.39 -55.23
CA GLU A 383 9.86 34.64 -54.09
C GLU A 383 10.07 33.14 -54.25
N TYR A 384 9.85 32.60 -55.46
CA TYR A 384 10.14 31.21 -55.77
C TYR A 384 11.60 30.85 -55.51
N ASN A 385 12.54 31.69 -55.97
CA ASN A 385 13.97 31.46 -55.78
C ASN A 385 14.38 31.56 -54.30
N ALA A 386 13.79 32.49 -53.54
CA ALA A 386 14.02 32.62 -52.11
C ALA A 386 13.55 31.37 -51.34
N LYS A 387 12.31 30.93 -51.56
CA LYS A 387 11.77 29.72 -50.94
C LYS A 387 12.51 28.46 -51.36
N LYS A 388 12.97 28.38 -52.62
CA LYS A 388 13.82 27.28 -53.08
C LYS A 388 15.12 27.21 -52.26
N THR A 389 15.74 28.36 -52.03
CA THR A 389 16.97 28.44 -51.21
C THR A 389 16.70 28.02 -49.77
N GLU A 390 15.59 28.46 -49.19
CA GLU A 390 15.14 28.08 -47.85
C GLU A 390 14.89 26.57 -47.73
N MET A 391 14.17 25.98 -48.69
CA MET A 391 13.95 24.53 -48.77
C MET A 391 15.29 23.77 -48.85
N GLU A 392 16.19 24.19 -49.74
CA GLU A 392 17.51 23.56 -49.89
C GLU A 392 18.35 23.66 -48.61
N ASP A 393 18.19 24.71 -47.81
CA ASP A 393 18.86 24.84 -46.50
C ASP A 393 18.36 23.79 -45.50
N PHE A 394 17.05 23.60 -45.38
CA PHE A 394 16.50 22.56 -44.52
C PHE A 394 16.91 21.14 -44.96
N LEU A 395 16.97 20.86 -46.26
CA LEU A 395 17.48 19.58 -46.76
C LEU A 395 18.97 19.38 -46.40
N LYS A 396 19.79 20.45 -46.44
CA LYS A 396 21.19 20.39 -45.99
C LYS A 396 21.31 20.18 -44.48
N GLN A 397 20.39 20.73 -43.69
CA GLN A 397 20.32 20.47 -42.25
C GLN A 397 19.92 19.02 -41.94
N ALA A 398 19.05 18.40 -42.76
CA ALA A 398 18.64 17.01 -42.61
C ALA A 398 19.78 16.01 -42.88
N LEU A 399 20.63 16.30 -43.88
CA LEU A 399 21.70 15.42 -44.35
C LEU A 399 22.56 14.80 -43.24
N PRO A 400 23.23 15.58 -42.36
CA PRO A 400 24.14 14.99 -41.38
C PRO A 400 23.44 14.00 -40.44
N TYR A 401 22.16 14.23 -40.10
CA TYR A 401 21.41 13.34 -39.21
C TYR A 401 20.97 12.05 -39.93
N LEU A 402 20.51 12.14 -41.18
CA LEU A 402 20.12 10.95 -41.95
C LEU A 402 21.34 10.14 -42.42
N GLU A 403 22.45 10.80 -42.76
CA GLU A 403 23.72 10.11 -43.03
C GLU A 403 24.24 9.41 -41.77
N LYS A 404 24.08 10.02 -40.59
CA LYS A 404 24.40 9.37 -39.32
C LYS A 404 23.46 8.20 -39.00
N ALA A 405 22.16 8.34 -39.23
CA ALA A 405 21.20 7.25 -39.08
C ALA A 405 21.54 6.06 -39.98
N ASP A 406 21.95 6.31 -41.23
CA ASP A 406 22.40 5.28 -42.18
C ASP A 406 23.75 4.65 -41.77
N GLU A 407 24.65 5.40 -41.14
CA GLU A 407 25.88 4.85 -40.56
C GLU A 407 25.57 3.88 -39.40
N ILE A 408 24.63 4.25 -38.53
CA ILE A 408 24.24 3.47 -37.35
C ILE A 408 23.49 2.20 -37.76
N GLN A 409 22.47 2.35 -38.62
CA GLN A 409 21.67 1.24 -39.14
C GLN A 409 21.69 1.26 -40.67
N PRO A 410 22.73 0.66 -41.28
CA PRO A 410 22.84 0.58 -42.72
C PRO A 410 21.66 -0.18 -43.33
N ASP A 411 21.24 0.29 -44.50
CA ASP A 411 20.21 -0.34 -45.32
C ASP A 411 18.79 -0.28 -44.70
N ASP A 412 18.58 0.60 -43.71
CA ASP A 412 17.24 1.00 -43.32
C ASP A 412 16.50 1.67 -44.49
N GLN A 413 15.39 1.05 -44.90
CA GLN A 413 14.67 1.41 -46.12
C GLN A 413 14.11 2.84 -46.06
N TYR A 414 13.70 3.31 -44.89
CA TYR A 414 13.16 4.66 -44.70
C TYR A 414 14.27 5.70 -44.81
N THR A 415 15.39 5.47 -44.14
CA THR A 415 16.57 6.34 -44.16
C THR A 415 17.14 6.45 -45.57
N LEU A 416 17.30 5.32 -46.28
CA LEU A 416 17.79 5.31 -47.67
C LEU A 416 16.85 6.04 -48.62
N ASN A 417 15.53 5.89 -48.49
CA ASN A 417 14.57 6.63 -49.31
C ASN A 417 14.65 8.14 -49.08
N SER A 418 14.74 8.56 -47.81
CA SER A 418 14.91 9.99 -47.45
C SER A 418 16.22 10.55 -48.00
N LEU A 419 17.34 9.83 -47.86
CA LEU A 419 18.64 10.24 -48.42
C LEU A 419 18.60 10.32 -49.94
N LYS A 420 17.99 9.35 -50.62
CA LYS A 420 17.81 9.36 -52.09
C LYS A 420 17.05 10.61 -52.55
N GLU A 421 15.96 10.96 -51.87
CA GLU A 421 15.19 12.16 -52.20
C GLU A 421 16.04 13.43 -52.01
N ILE A 422 16.70 13.56 -50.86
CA ILE A 422 17.55 14.72 -50.57
C ILE A 422 18.68 14.85 -51.60
N TYR A 423 19.42 13.77 -51.87
CA TYR A 423 20.50 13.77 -52.85
C TYR A 423 20.00 14.10 -54.26
N SER A 424 18.80 13.65 -54.64
CA SER A 424 18.20 14.00 -55.93
C SER A 424 17.88 15.50 -56.01
N ARG A 425 17.28 16.07 -54.97
CA ARG A 425 16.93 17.50 -54.89
C ARG A 425 18.17 18.41 -54.86
N LEU A 426 19.22 17.97 -54.17
CA LEU A 426 20.51 18.67 -54.09
C LEU A 426 21.47 18.33 -55.25
N LYS A 427 21.00 17.57 -56.24
CA LYS A 427 21.76 17.19 -57.46
C LYS A 427 23.05 16.41 -57.20
N MET A 428 23.10 15.64 -56.11
CA MET A 428 24.19 14.76 -55.72
C MET A 428 24.04 13.38 -56.38
N TYR A 429 24.03 13.33 -57.72
CA TYR A 429 23.63 12.14 -58.48
C TYR A 429 24.51 10.91 -58.27
N ASP A 430 25.80 11.08 -57.95
CA ASP A 430 26.69 9.97 -57.63
C ASP A 430 26.21 9.22 -56.37
N LYS A 431 25.82 9.97 -55.33
CA LYS A 431 25.23 9.40 -54.11
C LYS A 431 23.86 8.77 -54.38
N VAL A 432 23.04 9.36 -55.25
CA VAL A 432 21.75 8.74 -55.66
C VAL A 432 21.98 7.35 -56.28
N LYS A 433 23.00 7.19 -57.12
CA LYS A 433 23.33 5.90 -57.74
C LYS A 433 23.76 4.88 -56.70
N GLU A 434 24.55 5.28 -55.71
CA GLU A 434 24.96 4.44 -54.58
C GLU A 434 23.76 3.96 -53.78
N ILE A 435 22.87 4.87 -53.38
CA ILE A 435 21.66 4.53 -52.61
C ILE A 435 20.74 3.60 -53.39
N ASN A 436 20.51 3.83 -54.69
CA ASN A 436 19.70 2.90 -55.52
C ASN A 436 20.29 1.49 -55.55
N ALA A 437 21.62 1.35 -55.66
CA ALA A 437 22.27 0.04 -55.66
C ALA A 437 22.19 -0.67 -54.30
N ARG A 438 21.99 0.07 -53.20
CA ARG A 438 21.74 -0.49 -51.87
C ARG A 438 20.28 -0.90 -51.70
N LEU A 439 19.34 -0.10 -52.19
CA LEU A 439 17.90 -0.38 -52.20
C LEU A 439 17.47 -1.60 -53.05
N GLU A 440 18.32 -2.03 -53.97
CA GLU A 440 18.09 -3.19 -54.85
C GLU A 440 18.63 -4.52 -54.27
N ARG A 441 19.35 -4.50 -53.16
CA ARG A 441 19.89 -5.68 -52.47
C ARG A 441 18.87 -6.26 -51.51
#